data_AF-A0A535QEM9-F1
#
_entry.id   AF-A0A535QEM9-F1
#
_cell.length_a   1.000
_cell.length_b   1.000
_cell.length_c   1.000
_cell.angle_alpha   90.00
_cell.angle_beta   90.00
_cell.angle_gamma   90.00
#
_symmetry.space_group_name_H-M   'P 1'
#
loop_
_entity.id
_entity.type
_entity.pdbx_description
1 polymer ?
#
loop_
_entity_poly.entity_id
_entity_poly.type
_entity_poly.pdbx_seq_one_letter_code
_entity_poly.pdbx_strand_id
1 'polypeptide(L)'
;MSTNQKDEPTIQPSTTNTTTNVGAQFIVPTSDALDSATKQELIAALRQNWQREMEGVRTYRDLAQRERDTARRNILTKMADAEQRHA
;
A
#
# COMPACT_ATOMS: atom_id res chain seq x y z
N MET A 1 33.46 -40.46 38.94
CA MET A 1 33.28 -39.05 39.38
C MET A 1 34.14 -38.17 38.49
N SER A 2 33.61 -36.99 38.13
CA SER A 2 34.11 -35.97 37.19
C SER A 2 33.80 -36.18 35.71
N THR A 3 32.63 -35.70 35.29
CA THR A 3 32.29 -35.41 33.90
C THR A 3 32.56 -33.93 33.61
N ASN A 4 33.33 -33.67 32.56
CA ASN A 4 33.76 -32.34 32.12
C ASN A 4 32.59 -31.42 31.73
N GLN A 5 32.74 -30.15 32.11
CA GLN A 5 32.00 -28.97 31.64
C GLN A 5 31.91 -28.94 30.10
N LYS A 6 30.70 -28.71 29.58
CA LYS A 6 30.48 -28.15 28.25
C LYS A 6 29.79 -26.80 28.44
N ASP A 7 30.43 -25.76 27.92
CA ASP A 7 29.88 -24.41 27.84
C ASP A 7 28.57 -24.43 27.03
N GLU A 8 27.50 -23.98 27.67
CA GLU A 8 26.17 -23.88 27.06
C GLU A 8 26.04 -22.45 26.47
N PRO A 9 25.87 -22.28 25.15
CA PRO A 9 25.66 -20.96 24.60
C PRO A 9 24.25 -20.49 24.96
N THR A 10 24.18 -19.39 25.72
CA THR A 10 22.94 -18.66 25.98
C THR A 10 22.33 -18.23 24.65
N ILE A 11 21.27 -18.90 24.21
CA ILE A 11 20.46 -18.49 23.06
C ILE A 11 19.68 -17.24 23.49
N GLN A 12 20.17 -16.06 23.12
CA GLN A 12 19.33 -14.85 23.11
C GLN A 12 18.29 -15.01 21.99
N PRO A 13 17.01 -14.70 22.20
CA PRO A 13 16.04 -14.68 21.12
C PRO A 13 16.37 -13.50 20.19
N SER A 14 17.07 -13.80 19.09
CA SER A 14 17.23 -12.88 17.96
C SER A 14 15.85 -12.60 17.35
N THR A 15 15.26 -11.47 17.72
CA THR A 15 14.07 -10.93 17.05
C THR A 15 14.50 -10.37 15.69
N THR A 16 14.71 -11.25 14.71
CA THR A 16 14.77 -10.85 13.30
C THR A 16 13.56 -11.45 12.61
N ASN A 17 12.48 -10.69 12.55
CA ASN A 17 11.32 -10.97 11.73
C ASN A 17 11.73 -10.81 10.26
N THR A 18 12.43 -11.81 9.72
CA THR A 18 12.62 -11.96 8.27
C THR A 18 11.36 -12.64 7.73
N THR A 19 10.34 -11.83 7.43
CA THR A 19 9.21 -12.28 6.61
C THR A 19 9.52 -11.90 5.16
N THR A 20 10.23 -12.79 4.49
CA THR A 20 10.21 -12.87 3.03
C THR A 20 8.80 -13.33 2.63
N ASN A 21 7.97 -12.41 2.15
CA ASN A 21 6.72 -12.73 1.46
C ASN A 21 6.71 -12.06 0.10
N VAL A 22 6.69 -12.88 -0.94
CA VAL A 22 6.53 -12.47 -2.32
C VAL A 22 5.05 -12.11 -2.50
N GLY A 23 4.75 -10.82 -2.44
CA GLY A 23 3.40 -10.27 -2.60
C GLY A 23 3.26 -9.03 -1.73
N ALA A 24 3.13 -7.87 -2.38
CA ALA A 24 3.16 -6.55 -1.75
C ALA A 24 2.23 -6.44 -0.53
N GLN A 25 2.79 -6.72 0.65
CA GLN A 25 2.16 -6.41 1.94
C GLN A 25 2.41 -4.94 2.20
N PHE A 26 1.35 -4.14 2.05
CA PHE A 26 1.31 -2.76 2.50
C PHE A 26 1.40 -2.77 4.03
N ILE A 27 2.62 -2.77 4.57
CA ILE A 27 2.84 -2.51 5.98
C ILE A 27 2.48 -1.04 6.17
N VAL A 28 1.29 -0.77 6.72
CA VAL A 28 0.97 0.56 7.23
C VAL A 28 1.86 0.75 8.44
N PRO A 29 2.88 1.61 8.38
CA PRO A 29 3.73 1.79 9.52
C PRO A 29 2.97 2.67 10.52
N THR A 30 2.83 2.22 11.76
CA THR A 30 2.26 3.03 12.83
C THR A 30 3.07 4.33 12.93
N SER A 31 2.40 5.48 12.89
CA SER A 31 2.96 6.82 12.66
C SER A 31 4.12 7.22 13.59
N ASP A 32 4.25 6.54 14.71
CA ASP A 32 5.13 6.95 15.81
C ASP A 32 6.60 6.52 15.61
N ALA A 33 6.89 5.66 14.64
CA ALA A 33 8.24 5.09 14.43
C ALA A 33 8.74 5.11 12.98
N LEU A 34 8.15 5.91 12.09
CA LEU A 34 8.69 6.09 10.75
C LEU A 34 9.86 7.06 10.75
N ASP A 35 11.01 6.60 10.26
CA ASP A 35 12.10 7.52 9.95
C ASP A 35 11.69 8.51 8.85
N SER A 36 12.39 9.65 8.79
CA SER A 36 12.02 10.72 7.87
C SER A 36 12.11 10.30 6.39
N ALA A 37 12.97 9.34 6.05
CA ALA A 37 13.12 8.85 4.69
C ALA A 37 11.90 8.01 4.28
N THR A 38 11.49 7.06 5.13
CA THR A 38 10.30 6.23 4.92
C THR A 38 9.03 7.08 4.85
N LYS A 39 8.94 8.13 5.66
CA LYS A 39 7.81 9.08 5.59
C LYS A 39 7.76 9.83 4.25
N GLN A 40 8.91 10.24 3.72
CA GLN A 40 8.98 10.92 2.43
C GLN A 40 8.59 9.99 1.28
N GLU A 41 9.05 8.74 1.32
CA GLU A 41 8.66 7.71 0.35
C GLU A 41 7.16 7.43 0.40
N LEU A 42 6.60 7.30 1.60
CA LEU A 42 5.16 7.12 1.79
C LEU A 42 4.35 8.30 1.22
N ILE A 43 4.77 9.55 1.50
CA ILE A 43 4.12 10.74 0.94
C ILE A 43 4.21 10.74 -0.59
N ALA A 44 5.37 10.38 -1.16
CA ALA A 44 5.55 10.30 -2.60
C ALA A 44 4.62 9.23 -3.21
N ALA A 45 4.52 8.06 -2.60
CA ALA A 45 3.64 6.99 -3.04
C ALA A 45 2.16 7.40 -2.98
N LEU A 46 1.73 8.06 -1.89
CA LEU A 46 0.36 8.58 -1.75
C LEU A 46 0.04 9.64 -2.81
N ARG A 47 0.97 10.55 -3.11
CA ARG A 47 0.80 11.55 -4.19
C ARG A 47 0.66 10.90 -5.56
N GLN A 48 1.48 9.89 -5.86
CA GLN A 48 1.39 9.15 -7.11
C GLN A 48 0.10 8.33 -7.21
N ASN A 49 -0.39 7.78 -6.10
CA ASN A 49 -1.68 7.11 -6.08
C ASN A 49 -2.81 8.12 -6.34
N TRP A 50 -2.84 9.23 -5.60
CA TRP A 50 -3.81 10.30 -5.81
C TRP A 50 -3.87 10.80 -7.26
N GLN A 51 -2.71 11.00 -7.88
CA GLN A 51 -2.65 11.40 -9.28
C GLN A 51 -3.31 10.36 -10.20
N ARG A 52 -3.05 9.06 -9.99
CA ARG A 52 -3.66 7.98 -10.76
C ARG A 52 -5.18 7.95 -10.59
N GLU A 53 -5.68 8.13 -9.37
CA GLU A 53 -7.12 8.22 -9.12
C GLU A 53 -7.75 9.41 -9.87
N MET A 54 -7.09 10.57 -9.85
CA MET A 54 -7.55 11.75 -10.61
C MET A 54 -7.52 11.57 -12.13
N GLU A 55 -6.53 10.83 -12.66
CA GLU A 55 -6.50 10.42 -14.07
C GLU A 55 -7.68 9.48 -14.41
N GLY A 56 -8.01 8.56 -13.49
CA GLY A 56 -9.20 7.70 -13.58
C GLY A 56 -10.50 8.51 -13.64
N VAL A 57 -10.68 9.49 -12.75
CA VAL A 57 -11.84 10.39 -12.75
C VAL A 57 -12.02 11.09 -14.11
N ARG A 58 -10.94 11.66 -14.65
CA ARG A 58 -10.98 12.36 -15.96
C ARG A 58 -11.34 11.39 -17.08
N THR A 59 -10.70 10.22 -17.09
CA THR A 59 -10.94 9.18 -18.10
C THR A 59 -12.40 8.74 -18.13
N TYR A 60 -12.97 8.42 -16.97
CA TYR A 60 -14.36 7.95 -16.90
C TYR A 60 -15.37 9.05 -17.22
N ARG A 61 -15.10 10.31 -16.87
CA ARG A 61 -15.93 11.45 -17.29
C ARG A 61 -15.91 11.65 -18.80
N ASP A 62 -14.72 11.61 -19.41
CA ASP A 62 -14.58 11.78 -20.86
C ASP A 62 -15.28 10.65 -21.64
N LEU A 63 -15.18 9.41 -21.15
CA LEU A 63 -15.91 8.28 -21.72
C LEU A 63 -17.42 8.44 -21.54
N ALA A 64 -17.89 8.82 -20.35
CA ALA A 64 -19.31 9.04 -20.08
C ALA A 64 -19.91 10.13 -20.99
N GLN A 65 -19.17 11.20 -21.25
CA GLN A 65 -19.61 12.29 -22.12
C GLN A 65 -19.85 11.85 -23.57
N ARG A 66 -19.09 10.85 -24.05
CA ARG A 66 -19.16 10.36 -25.43
C ARG A 66 -20.11 9.16 -25.61
N GLU A 67 -20.54 8.55 -24.52
CA GLU A 67 -21.37 7.34 -24.54
C GLU A 67 -22.85 7.66 -24.84
N ARG A 68 -23.39 6.95 -25.83
CA ARG A 68 -24.77 7.07 -26.31
C ARG A 68 -25.72 6.24 -25.44
N ASP A 69 -25.29 5.06 -25.04
CA ASP A 69 -26.09 4.18 -24.19
C ASP A 69 -26.22 4.75 -22.78
N THR A 70 -27.45 4.97 -22.34
CA THR A 70 -27.74 5.63 -21.06
C THR A 70 -27.29 4.79 -19.86
N ALA A 71 -27.37 3.46 -19.94
CA ALA A 71 -26.97 2.57 -18.86
C ALA A 71 -25.45 2.55 -18.71
N ARG A 72 -24.71 2.45 -19.83
CA ARG A 72 -23.24 2.50 -19.84
C ARG A 72 -22.72 3.85 -19.36
N ARG A 73 -23.32 4.95 -19.82
CA ARG A 73 -22.97 6.30 -19.34
C ARG A 73 -23.13 6.40 -17.82
N ASN A 74 -24.24 5.89 -17.26
CA ASN A 74 -24.47 5.92 -15.82
C ASN A 74 -23.44 5.09 -15.04
N ILE A 75 -22.98 3.96 -15.59
CA ILE A 75 -21.90 3.16 -14.97
C ILE A 75 -20.59 3.94 -14.97
N LEU A 76 -20.21 4.53 -16.11
CA LEU A 76 -18.99 5.33 -16.23
C LEU A 76 -18.99 6.53 -15.27
N THR A 77 -20.12 7.22 -15.12
CA THR A 77 -20.27 8.30 -14.13
C THR A 77 -20.05 7.78 -12.71
N LYS A 78 -20.65 6.65 -12.33
CA LYS A 78 -20.46 6.06 -11.00
C LYS A 78 -19.02 5.65 -10.74
N MET A 79 -18.31 5.18 -11.76
CA MET A 79 -16.89 4.85 -11.65
C MET A 79 -16.05 6.12 -11.42
N ALA A 80 -16.32 7.20 -12.17
CA ALA A 80 -15.67 8.49 -11.90
C ALA A 80 -15.92 8.97 -10.47
N ASP A 81 -17.15 8.82 -9.96
CA ASP A 81 -17.50 9.21 -8.58
C ASP A 81 -16.86 8.29 -7.53
N ALA A 82 -16.51 7.05 -7.89
CA ALA A 82 -15.77 6.15 -7.02
C ALA A 82 -14.30 6.58 -6.90
N GLU A 83 -13.62 6.81 -8.02
CA GLU A 83 -12.22 7.25 -8.00
C GLU A 83 -12.07 8.62 -7.33
N GLN A 84 -13.04 9.53 -7.51
CA GLN A 84 -13.00 10.82 -6.83
C GLN A 84 -13.11 10.69 -5.30
N ARG A 85 -13.73 9.62 -4.79
CA ARG A 85 -13.81 9.35 -3.35
C ARG A 85 -12.56 8.66 -2.81
N HIS A 86 -11.77 8.02 -3.68
CA HIS A 86 -10.50 7.40 -3.31
C HIS A 86 -9.36 8.42 -3.21
N ALA A 87 -9.45 9.50 -4.00
CA ALA A 87 -8.51 10.62 -4.02
C ALA A 87 -8.77 11.64 -2.91
#